data_AF-A0A937G6R5-F1
#
_entry.id   AF-A0A937G6R5-F1
#
_cell.length_a   1.000
_cell.length_b   1.000
_cell.length_c   1.000
_cell.angle_alpha   90.00
_cell.angle_beta   90.00
_cell.angle_gamma   90.00
#
_symmetry.space_group_name_H-M   'P 1'
#
loop_
_entity.id
_entity.type
_entity.pdbx_description
1 polymer ?
#
loop_
_entity_poly.entity_id
_entity_poly.type
_entity_poly.pdbx_seq_one_letter_code
_entity_poly.pdbx_strand_id
1 'polypeptide(L)' 'MKKKIDLHGLSHEKALIKVEDFLLANSFSNLLELELITGNSPLLQKKIINQILNKYQYTFYIPEYNRGMMYITDSKIK' A
#
# COMPACT_ATOMS: atom_id res chain seq x y z
N MET A 1 3.76 -3.67 -16.01
CA MET A 1 2.67 -4.45 -15.39
C MET A 1 2.35 -3.82 -14.05
N LYS A 2 1.14 -3.31 -13.85
CA LYS A 2 0.73 -2.77 -12.54
C LYS A 2 0.66 -3.91 -11.54
N LYS A 3 1.32 -3.77 -10.38
CA LYS A 3 1.26 -4.80 -9.35
C LYS A 3 0.01 -4.57 -8.53
N LYS A 4 -0.66 -5.65 -8.10
CA LYS A 4 -1.92 -5.57 -7.37
C LYS A 4 -1.93 -6.53 -6.19
N ILE A 5 -2.34 -6.06 -5.02
CA ILE A 5 -2.54 -6.88 -3.82
C ILE A 5 -3.95 -6.68 -3.30
N ASP A 6 -4.62 -7.78 -3.01
CA ASP A 6 -5.90 -7.79 -2.31
C ASP A 6 -5.72 -8.17 -0.84
N LEU A 7 -6.20 -7.30 0.04
CA LEU A 7 -6.19 -7.46 1.50
C LEU A 7 -7.58 -7.69 2.08
N HIS A 8 -8.62 -7.68 1.24
CA HIS A 8 -9.99 -7.84 1.70
C HIS A 8 -10.15 -9.17 2.46
N GLY A 9 -10.80 -9.11 3.62
CA GLY A 9 -11.00 -10.27 4.50
C GLY A 9 -9.78 -10.70 5.33
N LEU A 10 -8.62 -10.07 5.17
CA LEU A 10 -7.48 -10.33 6.06
C LEU A 10 -7.62 -9.60 7.39
N SER A 11 -7.06 -10.18 8.47
CA SER A 11 -6.87 -9.43 9.71
C SER A 11 -5.90 -8.27 9.46
N HIS A 12 -6.04 -7.19 10.24
CA HIS A 12 -5.17 -6.02 10.08
C HIS A 12 -3.68 -6.37 10.21
N GLU A 13 -3.33 -7.29 11.10
CA GLU A 13 -1.95 -7.75 11.28
C GLU A 13 -1.41 -8.45 10.01
N LYS A 14 -2.16 -9.44 9.49
CA LYS A 14 -1.77 -10.15 8.26
C LYS A 14 -1.68 -9.22 7.06
N ALA A 15 -2.59 -8.24 6.99
CA ALA A 15 -2.59 -7.24 5.95
C ALA A 15 -1.35 -6.35 6.01
N LEU A 16 -0.95 -5.89 7.21
CA LEU A 16 0.26 -5.08 7.41
C LEU A 16 1.52 -5.83 7.02
N ILE A 17 1.69 -7.06 7.51
CA ILE A 17 2.83 -7.92 7.17
C ILE A 17 2.92 -8.11 5.64
N LYS A 18 1.81 -8.46 5.00
CA LYS A 18 1.77 -8.68 3.55
C LYS A 18 2.15 -7.44 2.74
N VAL A 19 1.74 -6.25 3.19
CA VAL A 19 2.09 -4.99 2.53
C VAL A 19 3.57 -4.68 2.72
N GLU A 20 4.09 -4.80 3.94
CA GLU A 20 5.49 -4.51 4.25
C GLU A 20 6.44 -5.45 3.49
N ASP A 21 6.18 -6.75 3.54
CA ASP A 21 6.97 -7.76 2.81
C ASP A 21 7.01 -7.46 1.31
N PHE A 22 5.86 -7.10 0.73
CA PHE A 22 5.78 -6.77 -0.67
C PHE A 22 6.57 -5.52 -1.02
N LEU A 23 6.44 -4.44 -0.23
CA LEU A 23 7.17 -3.20 -0.48
C LEU A 23 8.68 -3.41 -0.35
N LEU A 24 9.12 -4.16 0.66
CA LEU A 24 10.54 -4.51 0.86
C LEU A 24 11.09 -5.32 -0.31
N ALA A 25 10.38 -6.35 -0.76
CA ALA A 25 10.77 -7.18 -1.90
C ALA A 25 10.89 -6.38 -3.21
N ASN A 26 10.18 -5.25 -3.31
CA ASN A 26 10.17 -4.40 -4.50
C ASN A 26 10.95 -3.09 -4.33
N SER A 27 11.58 -2.86 -3.17
CA SER A 27 12.24 -1.60 -2.83
C SER A 27 13.51 -1.29 -3.64
N PHE A 28 14.11 -2.30 -4.27
CA PHE A 28 15.29 -2.16 -5.12
C PHE A 28 14.93 -1.73 -6.56
N SER A 29 13.65 -1.81 -6.93
CA SER A 29 13.17 -1.39 -8.24
C SER A 29 12.69 0.06 -8.14
N ASN A 30 13.40 1.00 -8.79
CA ASN A 30 13.07 2.44 -8.80
C ASN A 30 11.72 2.80 -9.49
N LEU A 31 10.82 1.83 -9.69
CA LEU A 31 9.58 1.93 -10.46
C LEU A 31 8.47 1.11 -9.78
N LEU A 32 8.21 1.38 -8.50
CA LEU A 32 7.08 0.77 -7.82
C LEU A 32 5.78 1.49 -8.21
N GLU A 33 4.85 0.73 -8.80
CA GLU A 33 3.44 1.11 -8.94
C GLU A 33 2.57 -0.05 -8.41
N LEU A 34 1.92 0.16 -7.27
CA LEU A 34 1.11 -0.84 -6.59
C LEU A 34 -0.34 -0.36 -6.42
N GLU A 35 -1.29 -1.19 -6.86
CA GLU A 35 -2.71 -1.12 -6.51
C GLU A 35 -3.00 -1.99 -5.28
N LEU A 36 -3.47 -1.39 -4.20
CA LEU A 36 -3.75 -2.06 -2.94
C LEU A 36 -5.25 -2.03 -2.62
N ILE A 37 -5.92 -3.17 -2.64
CA ILE A 37 -7.34 -3.26 -2.24
C ILE A 37 -7.41 -3.49 -0.73
N THR A 38 -8.06 -2.57 -0.02
CA THR A 38 -8.20 -2.59 1.46
C THR A 38 -9.63 -2.88 1.92
N GLY A 39 -10.58 -3.03 0.99
CA GLY A 39 -11.95 -3.45 1.29
C GLY A 39 -12.77 -2.45 2.11
N ASN A 40 -12.79 -1.17 1.72
CA ASN A 40 -13.50 -0.09 2.41
C ASN A 40 -13.24 -0.02 3.93
N SER A 41 -12.03 -0.38 4.37
CA SER A 41 -11.60 -0.26 5.78
C SER A 41 -10.69 0.97 5.97
N PRO A 42 -11.22 2.13 6.41
CA PRO A 42 -10.42 3.30 6.73
C PRO A 42 -9.39 3.03 7.85
N LEU A 43 -9.73 2.14 8.79
CA LEU A 43 -8.82 1.79 9.88
C LEU A 43 -7.59 1.01 9.37
N LEU A 44 -7.78 0.08 8.44
CA LEU A 44 -6.67 -0.62 7.79
C LEU A 44 -5.81 0.34 6.98
N GLN A 45 -6.43 1.22 6.19
CA GLN A 45 -5.74 2.25 5.42
C GLN A 45 -4.88 3.14 6.33
N LYS A 46 -5.45 3.66 7.42
CA LYS A 46 -4.73 4.49 8.40
C LYS A 46 -3.54 3.75 9.01
N LYS A 47 -3.69 2.46 9.32
CA LYS A 47 -2.58 1.63 9.84
C LYS A 47 -1.48 1.47 8.80
N ILE A 48 -1.81 1.13 7.55
CA ILE A 48 -0.83 0.97 6.46
C ILE A 48 -0.09 2.29 6.21
N ILE A 49 -0.82 3.41 6.13
CA ILE A 49 -0.24 4.73 5.92
C ILE A 49 0.75 5.07 7.04
N ASN A 50 0.30 4.98 8.30
CA ASN A 50 1.11 5.45 9.44
C ASN A 50 2.28 4.54 9.77
N GLN A 51 2.12 3.22 9.63
CA GLN A 51 3.13 2.25 10.08
C GLN A 51 4.12 1.87 8.99
N ILE A 52 3.73 2.00 7.71
CA ILE A 52 4.52 1.52 6.58
C ILE A 52 4.83 2.66 5.63
N LEU A 53 3.81 3.27 5.02
CA LEU A 53 4.03 4.22 3.91
C LEU A 53 4.78 5.47 4.37
N ASN A 54 4.36 6.08 5.48
CA ASN A 54 5.04 7.25 6.05
C ASN A 54 6.43 6.88 6.58
N LYS A 55 6.59 5.70 7.18
CA LYS A 55 7.86 5.21 7.73
C LYS A 55 8.93 5.05 6.64
N TYR A 56 8.54 4.51 5.49
CA TYR A 56 9.43 4.25 4.35
C TYR A 56 9.32 5.29 3.24
N GLN A 57 8.62 6.40 3.49
CA GLN A 57 8.47 7.54 2.58
C GLN A 57 7.88 7.20 1.21
N TYR A 58 6.95 6.23 1.15
CA TYR A 58 6.17 5.97 -0.05
C TYR A 58 5.10 7.05 -0.25
N THR A 59 4.83 7.39 -1.51
CA THR A 59 3.68 8.24 -1.85
C THR A 59 2.46 7.37 -2.10
N PHE A 60 1.28 7.90 -1.80
CA PHE A 60 0.03 7.19 -2.04
C PHE A 60 -1.10 8.13 -2.41
N TYR A 61 -2.13 7.59 -3.08
CA TYR A 61 -3.41 8.26 -3.29
C TYR A 61 -4.58 7.28 -3.14
N ILE A 62 -5.70 7.77 -2.61
CA ILE A 62 -6.97 7.04 -2.51
C ILE A 62 -7.91 7.66 -3.55
N PRO A 63 -8.35 6.93 -4.57
CA PRO A 63 -9.22 7.50 -5.60
C PRO A 63 -10.63 7.76 -5.05
N GLU A 64 -11.21 8.90 -5.42
CA GLU A 64 -12.57 9.27 -4.98
C GLU A 64 -13.64 8.29 -5.46
N TYR A 65 -13.47 7.74 -6.67
CA TYR A 65 -14.39 6.76 -7.26
C TYR A 65 -14.28 5.35 -6.64
N ASN A 66 -13.23 5.07 -5.86
CA ASN A 66 -13.08 3.79 -5.17
C ASN A 66 -12.28 3.94 -3.86
N ARG A 67 -12.98 4.27 -2.77
CA ARG A 67 -12.39 4.39 -1.43
C ARG A 67 -11.90 3.06 -0.84
N GLY A 68 -12.17 1.94 -1.50
CA GLY A 68 -11.74 0.62 -1.07
C GLY A 68 -10.34 0.24 -1.55
N MET A 69 -9.64 1.14 -2.25
CA MET A 69 -8.29 0.91 -2.74
C MET A 69 -7.36 2.09 -2.50
N MET A 70 -6.07 1.84 -2.60
CA MET A 70 -5.02 2.85 -2.60
C MET A 70 -4.02 2.55 -3.71
N TYR A 71 -3.46 3.58 -4.30
CA TYR A 71 -2.31 3.48 -5.19
C TYR A 71 -1.07 3.91 -4.43
N ILE A 72 0.02 3.16 -4.56
CA ILE A 72 1.28 3.40 -3.87
C ILE A 72 2.40 3.48 -4.90
N THR A 73 3.23 4.52 -4.80
CA THR A 73 4.40 4.74 -5.65
C THR A 73 5.65 4.99 -4.82
N ASP A 74 6.80 4.55 -5.33
CA ASP A 74 8.10 4.93 -4.77
C ASP A 74 8.49 6.30 -5.33
N SER A 75 8.36 7.33 -4.51
CA SER A 75 8.79 8.70 -4.83
C SER A 75 10.07 9.01 -4.08
N LYS A 76 11.08 8.14 -4.16
CA LYS A 76 12.45 8.60 -3.91
C LYS A 76 12.81 9.60 -5.00
N ILE A 77 12.54 10.87 -4.72
CA ILE A 77 13.13 12.00 -5.46
C ILE A 77 14.64 11.80 -5.34
N LYS A 78 15.29 11.52 -6.47
CA LYS A 78 16.75 11.45 -6.58
C LYS A 78 17.40 12.79 -6.25
#